data_AF-A0A4Y8RG91-F1
#
_entry.id   AF-A0A4Y8RG91-F1
#
_cell.length_a   1.000
_cell.length_b   1.000
_cell.length_c   1.000
_cell.angle_alpha   90.00
_cell.angle_beta   90.00
_cell.angle_gamma   90.00
#
_symmetry.space_group_name_H-M   'P 1'
#
loop_
_entity.id
_entity.type
_entity.pdbx_description
1 polymer ?
#
loop_
_entity_poly.entity_id
_entity_poly.type
_entity_poly.pdbx_seq_one_letter_code
_entity_poly.pdbx_strand_id
1 'polypeptide(L)' 'MATGSGHQGSEASQPGVLVAAADCSSAASRAARQTGGQVLSVSTQNQGGQTVCVVTVLVPGKGNQRPRKQTVTIKP' A
#
# COMPACT_ATOMS: atom_id res chain seq x y z
N MET A 1 30.85 -31.80 -2.91
CA MET A 1 31.28 -30.41 -2.67
C MET A 1 30.54 -29.53 -3.67
N ALA A 2 29.49 -28.83 -3.20
CA ALA A 2 29.30 -27.38 -3.32
C ALA A 2 28.70 -26.98 -4.68
N THR A 3 27.58 -26.28 -4.87
CA THR A 3 26.67 -25.41 -4.08
C THR A 3 25.51 -25.15 -5.08
N GLY A 4 24.23 -25.32 -4.76
CA GLY A 4 23.45 -24.35 -3.97
C GLY A 4 23.20 -23.03 -4.73
N SER A 5 22.59 -23.04 -5.91
CA SER A 5 22.20 -21.81 -6.63
C SER A 5 21.00 -21.13 -5.97
N GLY A 6 21.29 -20.40 -4.90
CA GLY A 6 20.37 -19.49 -4.25
C GLY A 6 19.97 -18.36 -5.19
N HIS A 7 18.66 -18.13 -5.29
CA HIS A 7 18.10 -16.88 -5.81
C HIS A 7 18.36 -15.77 -4.79
N GLN A 8 19.60 -15.32 -4.65
CA GLN A 8 19.98 -14.21 -3.78
C GLN A 8 20.04 -12.93 -4.60
N GLY A 9 18.99 -12.12 -4.48
CA GLY A 9 18.88 -10.80 -5.08
C GLY A 9 17.89 -9.92 -4.31
N SER A 10 18.28 -9.54 -3.09
CA SER A 10 17.87 -8.28 -2.46
C SER A 10 16.49 -8.19 -1.79
N GLU A 11 16.15 -9.18 -0.96
CA GLU A 11 15.23 -9.01 0.18
C GLU A 11 15.90 -8.25 1.34
N ALA A 12 16.55 -7.11 1.05
CA ALA A 12 16.72 -6.13 2.09
C ALA A 12 15.31 -5.61 2.40
N SER A 13 14.77 -6.03 3.53
CA SER A 13 13.94 -5.18 4.36
C SER A 13 14.65 -3.82 4.51
N GLN A 14 14.56 -2.97 3.49
CA GLN A 14 15.10 -1.63 3.53
C GLN A 14 14.31 -0.95 4.65
N PRO A 15 14.94 -0.51 5.75
CA PRO A 15 14.22 0.07 6.87
C PRO A 15 13.32 1.22 6.41
N GLY A 16 13.72 1.96 5.36
CA GLY A 16 12.89 2.98 4.73
C GLY A 16 11.62 2.48 4.04
N VAL A 17 11.63 1.29 3.41
CA VAL A 17 10.43 0.72 2.75
C VAL A 17 9.43 0.21 3.78
N LEU A 18 9.91 -0.41 4.87
CA LEU A 18 9.04 -0.85 5.97
C LEU A 18 8.41 0.33 6.71
N VAL A 19 9.18 1.39 6.96
CA VAL A 19 8.68 2.64 7.56
C VAL A 19 7.66 3.29 6.63
N ALA A 20 7.97 3.49 5.34
CA ALA A 20 7.02 4.03 4.37
C ALA A 20 5.74 3.19 4.26
N ALA A 21 5.84 1.85 4.29
CA ALA A 21 4.66 0.98 4.28
C ALA A 21 3.80 1.15 5.55
N ALA A 22 4.42 1.29 6.73
CA ALA A 22 3.72 1.53 7.99
C ALA A 22 3.04 2.90 8.02
N ASP A 23 3.71 3.94 7.54
CA ASP A 23 3.16 5.29 7.40
C ASP A 23 1.96 5.30 6.44
N CYS A 24 2.09 4.61 5.31
CA CYS A 24 1.02 4.52 4.32
C CYS A 24 -0.18 3.70 4.78
N SER A 25 0.02 2.61 5.51
CA SER A 25 -1.08 1.84 6.11
C SER A 25 -1.85 2.68 7.15
N SER A 26 -1.11 3.46 7.94
CA SER A 26 -1.69 4.38 8.93
C SER A 26 -2.47 5.52 8.27
N ALA A 27 -1.91 6.16 7.25
CA ALA A 27 -2.57 7.21 6.47
C ALA A 27 -3.81 6.68 5.74
N ALA A 28 -3.71 5.54 5.07
CA ALA A 28 -4.81 4.84 4.42
C ALA A 28 -5.95 4.54 5.39
N SER A 29 -5.62 3.99 6.56
CA SER A 29 -6.59 3.64 7.60
C SER A 29 -7.31 4.88 8.14
N ARG A 30 -6.62 6.01 8.29
CA ARG A 30 -7.23 7.28 8.69
C ARG A 30 -8.18 7.81 7.61
N ALA A 31 -7.74 7.82 6.35
CA ALA A 31 -8.54 8.28 5.22
C ALA A 31 -9.80 7.42 5.02
N ALA A 32 -9.67 6.10 5.15
CA ALA A 32 -10.81 5.18 5.10
C ALA A 32 -11.81 5.48 6.22
N ARG A 33 -11.36 5.62 7.47
CA ARG A 33 -12.24 5.98 8.60
C ARG A 33 -12.95 7.33 8.38
N GLN A 34 -12.24 8.34 7.89
CA GLN A 34 -12.81 9.66 7.61
C GLN A 34 -13.85 9.63 6.50
N THR A 35 -13.66 8.78 5.50
CA THR A 35 -14.60 8.62 4.37
C THR A 35 -15.72 7.63 4.66
N GLY A 36 -15.72 6.98 5.83
CA GLY A 36 -16.59 5.84 6.12
C GLY A 36 -16.30 4.60 5.27
N GLY A 37 -15.17 4.59 4.58
CA GLY A 37 -14.71 3.49 3.74
C GLY A 37 -13.85 2.47 4.49
N GLN A 38 -13.51 1.39 3.77
CA GLN A 38 -12.66 0.32 4.27
C GLN A 38 -11.43 0.16 3.39
N VAL A 39 -10.24 0.08 3.99
CA VAL A 39 -9.02 -0.24 3.25
C VAL A 39 -9.08 -1.70 2.80
N LEU A 40 -8.96 -1.94 1.49
CA LEU A 40 -8.90 -3.28 0.92
C LEU A 40 -7.47 -3.75 0.73
N SER A 41 -6.56 -2.84 0.35
CA SER A 41 -5.15 -3.16 0.12
C SER A 41 -4.28 -1.92 0.28
N VAL A 42 -3.06 -2.13 0.74
CA VAL A 42 -1.98 -1.14 0.84
C VAL A 42 -0.73 -1.80 0.29
N SER A 43 -0.10 -1.16 -0.69
CA SER A 43 1.13 -1.65 -1.30
C SER A 43 2.10 -0.50 -1.53
N THR A 44 3.38 -0.73 -1.27
CA THR A 44 4.46 0.20 -1.63
C THR A 44 5.05 -0.19 -2.98
N GLN A 45 5.18 0.79 -3.87
CA GLN A 45 5.70 0.65 -5.22
C GLN A 45 6.85 1.64 -5.41
N ASN A 46 7.88 1.29 -6.17
CA ASN A 46 8.90 2.24 -6.60
C ASN A 46 8.53 2.76 -8.00
N GLN A 47 8.21 4.05 -8.12
CA GLN A 47 7.95 4.72 -9.38
C GLN A 47 9.06 5.73 -9.66
N GLY A 48 9.91 5.43 -10.65
CA GLY A 48 10.98 6.35 -11.08
C GLY A 48 12.01 6.66 -9.98
N GLY A 49 12.30 5.70 -9.10
CA GLY A 49 13.21 5.88 -7.96
C GLY A 49 12.57 6.52 -6.72
N GLN A 50 11.26 6.80 -6.77
CA GLN A 50 10.50 7.30 -5.62
C GLN A 50 9.58 6.20 -5.09
N THR A 51 9.66 5.92 -3.80
CA THR A 51 8.69 5.04 -3.14
C THR A 51 7.35 5.75 -3.07
N VAL A 52 6.29 5.12 -3.55
CA VAL A 52 4.91 5.59 -3.51
C VAL A 52 4.02 4.49 -2.93
N CYS A 53 2.90 4.89 -2.34
CA CYS A 53 1.97 3.96 -1.72
C CYS A 53 0.68 3.92 -2.51
N VAL A 54 0.38 2.74 -3.05
CA VAL A 54 -0.85 2.47 -3.78
C VAL A 54 -1.83 1.83 -2.80
N VAL A 55 -2.90 2.55 -2.51
CA VAL A 55 -3.92 2.16 -1.54
C VAL A 55 -5.23 1.97 -2.27
N THR A 56 -5.89 0.83 -2.06
CA THR A 56 -7.26 0.63 -2.53
C THR A 56 -8.22 0.71 -1.35
N VAL A 57 -9.18 1.62 -1.43
CA VAL A 57 -10.27 1.78 -0.46
C VAL A 57 -11.61 1.44 -1.12
N LEU A 58 -12.49 0.83 -0.34
CA LEU A 58 -13.89 0.65 -0.66
C LEU A 58 -14.68 1.76 0.01
N VAL A 59 -15.22 2.69 -0.75
CA VAL A 59 -16.08 3.77 -0.24
C VAL A 59 -17.53 3.33 -0.38
N PRO A 60 -18.32 3.26 0.70
CA PRO A 60 -19.73 2.94 0.62
C PRO A 60 -20.47 4.01 -0.19
N GLY A 61 -21.38 3.57 -1.05
CA GLY A 61 -22.31 4.47 -1.72
C GLY A 61 -23.38 4.98 -0.74
N LYS A 62 -23.99 6.12 -1.05
CA LYS A 62 -25.15 6.62 -0.29
C LYS A 62 -26.43 5.96 -0.81
N GLY A 63 -27.24 5.40 0.09
CA GLY A 63 -28.51 4.73 -0.25
C GLY A 63 -28.30 3.49 -1.12
N ASN A 64 -28.93 3.43 -2.29
CA ASN A 64 -28.83 2.31 -3.24
C ASN A 64 -27.60 2.39 -4.18
N GLN A 65 -26.69 3.34 -3.96
CA GLN A 65 -25.48 3.44 -4.77
C GLN A 65 -24.51 2.29 -4.44
N ARG A 66 -23.96 1.67 -5.49
CA ARG A 66 -22.96 0.62 -5.32
C ARG A 66 -21.68 1.19 -4.66
N PRO A 67 -21.07 0.46 -3.72
CA PRO A 67 -19.75 0.80 -3.20
C PRO A 67 -18.74 1.01 -4.32
N ARG A 68 -17.88 2.02 -4.18
CA ARG A 68 -16.87 2.34 -5.18
C ARG A 68 -15.49 1.94 -4.67
N LYS A 69 -14.76 1.20 -5.50
CA LYS A 69 -13.32 1.01 -5.29
C LYS A 69 -12.60 2.26 -5.76
N GLN A 70 -11.87 2.91 -4.87
CA GLN A 70 -10.99 4.01 -5.19
C GLN A 70 -9.55 3.59 -4.93
N THR A 71 -8.68 3.84 -5.89
CA THR A 71 -7.24 3.66 -5.73
C THR A 71 -6.60 5.03 -5.56
N VAL A 72 -5.85 5.21 -4.47
CA VAL A 72 -5.17 6.45 -4.12
C VAL A 72 -3.67 6.17 -4.08
N THR A 73 -2.90 7.03 -4.74
CA THR A 73 -1.45 6.99 -4.68
C THR A 73 -0.96 8.09 -3.74
N ILE A 74 -0.32 7.70 -2.64
CA ILE A 74 0.26 8.60 -1.64
C ILE A 74 1.77 8.65 -1.88
N LYS A 75 2.33 9.86 -1.94
CA LYS A 75 3.79 10.03 -1.88
C LYS A 75 4.16 10.19 -0.39
N PRO A 76 5.12 9.39 0.13
CA PRO A 76 5.61 9.53 1.50
C PRO A 76 6.28 10.90 1.72
#